data_AF-A0AAD7IE93-F1
#
_entry.id   AF-A0AAD7IE93-F1
#
_cell.length_a   1.000
_cell.length_b   1.000
_cell.length_c   1.000
_cell.angle_alpha   90.00
_cell.angle_beta   90.00
_cell.angle_gamma   90.00
#
_symmetry.space_group_name_H-M   'P 1'
#
loop_
_entity.id
_entity.type
_entity.pdbx_description
1 polymer ?
#
loop_
_entity_poly.entity_id
_entity_poly.type
_entity_poly.pdbx_seq_one_letter_code
_entity_poly.pdbx_strand_id
1 'polypeptide(L)'
;ARWGDKFPADGVGKQWTRRFVSDHHELSTYWSAPLDKSRARAVNPMTKKDYFDLLERVIEGKGGDDRILDENIYGADESGFQKGLGQKEQVIGETGKKRQHQQRSGDRENIT
;
A
#
# COMPACT_ATOMS: atom_id res chain seq x y z
N ALA A 1 -25.09 -10.74 4.54
CA ALA A 1 -25.25 -11.87 3.60
C ALA A 1 -26.74 -12.11 3.38
N ARG A 2 -27.20 -12.29 2.13
CA ARG A 2 -28.63 -12.30 1.74
C ARG A 2 -29.44 -13.53 2.20
N TRP A 3 -28.88 -14.41 3.03
CA TRP A 3 -29.50 -15.68 3.39
C TRP A 3 -30.22 -15.67 4.73
N GLY A 4 -30.01 -14.65 5.57
CA GLY A 4 -30.72 -14.50 6.86
C GLY A 4 -30.75 -15.83 7.63
N ASP A 5 -31.94 -16.24 8.06
CA ASP A 5 -32.19 -17.46 8.83
C ASP A 5 -31.96 -18.78 8.03
N LYS A 6 -31.80 -18.70 6.71
CA LYS A 6 -31.49 -19.87 5.86
C LYS A 6 -29.99 -20.17 5.79
N PHE A 7 -29.15 -19.34 6.41
CA PHE A 7 -27.72 -19.63 6.48
C PHE A 7 -27.49 -20.80 7.44
N PRO A 8 -26.73 -21.84 7.03
CA PRO A 8 -26.47 -22.98 7.90
C PRO A 8 -25.85 -22.54 9.24
N ALA A 9 -26.35 -23.07 10.36
CA ALA A 9 -25.77 -22.80 11.68
C ALA A 9 -24.30 -23.26 11.76
N ASP A 10 -23.96 -24.34 11.03
CA ASP A 10 -22.60 -24.89 10.92
C ASP A 10 -21.68 -24.05 10.01
N GLY A 11 -22.22 -23.01 9.36
CA GLY A 11 -21.49 -22.13 8.46
C GLY A 11 -21.17 -22.75 7.09
N VAL A 12 -20.07 -22.28 6.49
CA VAL A 12 -19.57 -22.80 5.21
C VAL A 12 -18.52 -23.90 5.43
N GLY A 13 -18.43 -24.85 4.50
CA GLY A 13 -17.42 -25.91 4.57
C GLY A 13 -15.99 -25.38 4.53
N LYS A 14 -15.04 -26.13 5.13
CA LYS A 14 -13.61 -25.74 5.24
C LYS A 14 -12.94 -25.39 3.90
N GLN A 15 -13.43 -25.94 2.79
CA GLN A 15 -12.89 -25.70 1.44
C GLN A 15 -13.62 -24.59 0.68
N TRP A 16 -14.62 -23.95 1.28
CA TRP A 16 -15.50 -23.00 0.58
C TRP A 16 -14.72 -21.89 -0.11
N THR A 17 -13.77 -21.24 0.57
CA THR A 17 -12.96 -20.16 -0.02
C THR A 17 -12.14 -20.63 -1.22
N ARG A 18 -11.56 -21.83 -1.14
CA ARG A 18 -10.78 -22.41 -2.25
C ARG A 18 -11.67 -22.72 -3.45
N ARG A 19 -12.87 -23.27 -3.22
CA ARG A 19 -13.84 -23.56 -4.29
C ARG A 19 -14.37 -22.27 -4.91
N PHE A 20 -14.71 -21.29 -4.09
CA PHE A 20 -15.13 -19.96 -4.54
C PHE A 20 -14.10 -19.33 -5.48
N VAL A 21 -12.81 -19.30 -5.12
CA VAL A 21 -11.76 -18.77 -6.02
C VAL A 21 -11.60 -19.64 -7.28
N SER A 22 -11.77 -20.97 -7.18
CA SER A 22 -11.68 -21.87 -8.34
C SER A 22 -12.83 -21.69 -9.34
N ASP A 23 -14.03 -21.36 -8.85
CA ASP A 23 -15.22 -21.17 -9.68
C ASP A 23 -15.25 -19.78 -10.34
N HIS A 24 -14.48 -18.83 -9.81
CA HIS A 24 -14.38 -17.44 -10.25
C HIS A 24 -13.01 -17.15 -10.88
N HIS A 25 -12.85 -17.44 -12.18
CA HIS A 25 -11.60 -17.26 -12.93
C HIS A 25 -11.08 -15.82 -12.97
N GLU A 26 -11.95 -14.84 -12.72
CA GLU A 26 -11.62 -13.43 -12.55
C GLU A 26 -10.90 -13.12 -11.23
N LEU A 27 -10.83 -14.07 -10.30
CA LEU A 27 -10.19 -13.93 -9.00
C LEU A 27 -8.91 -14.78 -8.87
N SER A 28 -7.93 -14.25 -8.15
CA SER A 28 -6.70 -14.96 -7.79
C SER A 28 -6.20 -14.55 -6.40
N THR A 29 -5.32 -15.36 -5.83
CA THR A 29 -4.74 -15.15 -4.50
C THR A 29 -3.36 -14.51 -4.57
N TYR A 30 -3.13 -13.49 -3.76
CA TYR A 30 -1.89 -12.72 -3.71
C TYR A 30 -1.39 -12.55 -2.28
N TRP A 31 -0.07 -12.39 -2.12
CA TRP A 31 0.49 -11.93 -0.85
C TRP A 31 0.34 -10.42 -0.73
N SER A 32 -0.21 -9.96 0.40
CA SER A 32 -0.36 -8.54 0.66
C SER A 32 1.00 -7.87 0.89
N ALA A 33 1.10 -6.62 0.42
CA ALA A 33 2.16 -5.71 0.82
C ALA A 33 1.56 -4.67 1.78
N PRO A 34 2.16 -4.45 2.97
CA PRO A 34 1.69 -3.40 3.86
C PRO A 34 1.86 -2.04 3.16
N LEU A 35 0.79 -1.25 3.18
CA LEU A 35 0.83 0.15 2.77
C LEU A 35 0.38 0.98 3.97
N ASP A 36 1.26 1.87 4.43
CA ASP A 36 0.94 2.80 5.50
C ASP A 36 -0.26 3.67 5.07
N LYS A 37 -1.28 3.77 5.94
CA LYS A 37 -2.52 4.52 5.68
C LYS A 37 -2.27 5.98 5.29
N SER A 38 -1.28 6.64 5.89
CA SER A 38 -0.94 8.03 5.54
C SER A 38 -0.40 8.11 4.12
N ARG A 39 0.46 7.15 3.72
CA ARG A 39 0.98 7.07 2.36
C ARG A 39 -0.13 6.82 1.36
N ALA A 40 -1.02 5.87 1.63
CA ALA A 40 -2.16 5.55 0.76
C ALA A 40 -3.04 6.79 0.48
N ARG A 41 -3.30 7.62 1.50
CA ARG A 41 -4.09 8.85 1.36
C ARG A 41 -3.37 9.97 0.59
N ALA A 42 -2.05 10.04 0.69
CA ALA A 42 -1.25 11.06 0.01
C ALA A 42 -1.03 10.77 -1.49
N VAL A 43 -1.30 9.56 -1.99
CA VAL A 43 -1.16 9.21 -3.41
C VAL A 43 -2.35 9.69 -4.25
N ASN A 44 -2.56 11.01 -4.36
CA ASN A 44 -3.56 11.60 -5.26
C ASN A 44 -2.91 12.54 -6.29
N PRO A 45 -3.54 12.80 -7.45
CA PRO A 45 -2.93 13.59 -8.52
C PRO A 45 -2.54 15.01 -8.10
N MET A 46 -3.34 15.65 -7.23
CA MET A 46 -3.08 17.01 -6.76
C MET A 46 -1.86 17.06 -5.85
N THR A 47 -1.81 16.23 -4.82
CA THR A 47 -0.65 16.17 -3.91
C THR A 47 0.65 15.80 -4.64
N LYS A 48 0.59 14.93 -5.65
CA LYS A 48 1.76 14.62 -6.49
C LYS A 48 2.20 15.83 -7.30
N LYS A 49 1.26 16.52 -7.95
CA LYS A 49 1.55 17.72 -8.72
C LYS A 49 2.20 18.77 -7.83
N ASP A 50 1.58 19.10 -6.71
CA ASP A 50 2.07 20.12 -5.78
C ASP A 50 3.48 19.78 -5.26
N TYR A 51 3.74 18.50 -4.97
CA TYR A 51 5.07 18.03 -4.56
C TYR A 51 6.13 18.25 -5.65
N PHE A 52 5.85 17.87 -6.90
CA PHE A 52 6.82 18.02 -7.99
C PHE A 52 7.01 19.48 -8.41
N ASP A 53 5.93 20.28 -8.42
CA ASP A 53 5.99 21.73 -8.69
C ASP A 53 6.84 22.42 -7.60
N LEU A 54 6.69 22.04 -6.33
CA LEU A 54 7.52 22.54 -5.23
C LEU A 54 8.98 22.11 -5.37
N LEU A 55 9.23 20.83 -5.67
CA LEU A 55 10.57 20.28 -5.83
C LEU A 55 11.33 21.00 -6.95
N GLU A 56 10.71 21.18 -8.11
CA GLU A 56 11.27 21.92 -9.24
C GLU A 56 11.61 23.36 -8.84
N ARG A 57 10.67 24.06 -8.20
CA ARG A 57 10.87 25.45 -7.75
C ARG A 57 12.08 25.59 -6.81
N VAL A 58 12.28 24.63 -5.90
CA VAL A 58 13.40 24.61 -4.96
C VAL A 58 14.71 24.32 -5.68
N ILE A 59 14.74 23.30 -6.54
CA ILE A 59 15.95 22.94 -7.30
C ILE A 59 16.39 24.12 -8.17
N GLU A 60 15.46 24.83 -8.80
CA GLU A 60 15.77 25.95 -9.68
C GLU A 60 16.05 27.27 -8.95
N GLY A 61 15.91 27.34 -7.62
CA GLY A 61 16.14 28.59 -6.87
C GLY A 61 15.07 29.66 -7.11
N LYS A 62 13.89 29.28 -7.65
CA LYS A 62 12.80 30.22 -7.99
C LYS A 62 12.16 30.93 -6.76
N GLY A 63 12.64 30.67 -5.55
CA GLY A 63 12.23 31.28 -4.29
C GLY A 63 13.18 32.37 -3.74
N GLY A 64 14.25 32.71 -4.45
CA GLY A 64 15.28 33.67 -3.98
C GLY A 64 16.56 32.99 -3.45
N ASP A 65 16.62 31.67 -3.51
CA ASP A 65 17.81 30.87 -3.22
C ASP A 65 18.60 30.58 -4.52
N ASP A 66 19.86 30.15 -4.38
CA ASP A 66 20.64 29.68 -5.53
C ASP A 66 20.11 28.34 -6.06
N ARG A 67 20.26 28.13 -7.37
CA ARG A 67 19.94 26.85 -8.02
C ARG A 67 20.80 25.73 -7.40
N ILE A 68 20.15 24.64 -7.03
CA ILE A 68 20.83 23.39 -6.62
C ILE A 68 21.38 22.72 -7.88
N LEU A 69 22.70 22.55 -7.92
CA LEU A 69 23.37 21.82 -9.00
C LEU A 69 23.14 20.32 -8.86
N ASP A 70 23.05 19.61 -9.98
CA ASP A 70 22.82 18.16 -10.01
C ASP A 70 23.88 17.39 -9.20
N GLU A 71 25.12 17.89 -9.17
CA GLU A 71 26.25 17.34 -8.39
C GLU A 71 26.05 17.45 -6.86
N ASN A 72 25.18 18.36 -6.41
CA ASN A 72 24.89 18.62 -5.01
C ASN A 72 23.63 17.91 -4.51
N ILE A 73 23.04 17.01 -5.31
CA ILE A 73 21.87 16.21 -4.92
C ILE A 73 22.36 14.92 -4.26
N TYR A 74 22.34 14.89 -2.93
CA TYR A 74 22.70 13.71 -2.14
C TYR A 74 21.45 12.94 -1.68
N GLY A 75 21.47 11.61 -1.84
CA GLY A 75 20.44 10.73 -1.30
C GLY A 75 20.76 10.39 0.16
N ALA A 76 20.06 11.02 1.10
CA ALA A 76 20.05 10.62 2.50
C ALA A 76 18.66 10.08 2.85
N ASP A 77 18.60 8.85 3.38
CA ASP A 77 17.39 8.32 4.01
C ASP A 77 17.69 7.78 5.40
N GLU A 78 16.68 7.81 6.26
CA GLU A 78 16.69 7.11 7.54
C GLU A 78 16.07 5.72 7.35
N SER A 79 16.88 4.70 7.57
CA SER A 79 16.42 3.31 7.55
C SER A 79 15.90 2.90 8.93
N GLY A 80 14.58 2.97 9.12
CA GLY A 80 13.93 2.49 10.35
C GLY A 80 13.79 0.96 10.38
N PHE A 81 14.33 0.31 11.41
CA PHE A 81 14.18 -1.13 11.60
C PHE A 81 13.01 -1.44 12.54
N GLN A 82 11.91 -1.94 11.97
CA GLN A 82 10.72 -2.34 12.75
C GLN A 82 10.89 -3.75 13.33
N LYS A 83 10.80 -3.89 14.66
CA LYS A 83 10.68 -5.21 15.32
C LYS A 83 9.24 -5.72 15.16
N GLY A 84 9.05 -6.76 14.34
CA GLY A 84 7.86 -7.63 14.43
C GLY A 84 6.69 -7.41 13.45
N LEU A 85 6.75 -6.47 12.50
CA LEU A 85 5.64 -6.22 11.54
C LEU A 85 5.88 -6.85 10.15
N GLY A 86 6.26 -8.13 10.12
CA GLY A 86 6.50 -8.91 8.90
C GLY A 86 5.30 -9.74 8.41
N GLN A 87 4.08 -9.47 8.86
CA GLN A 87 2.92 -10.31 8.54
C GLN A 87 2.38 -9.96 7.15
N LYS A 88 2.69 -10.81 6.16
CA LYS A 88 2.00 -10.83 4.86
C LYS A 88 0.79 -11.74 4.97
N GLU A 89 -0.36 -11.30 4.50
CA GLU A 89 -1.58 -12.11 4.46
C GLU A 89 -1.87 -12.53 3.03
N GLN A 90 -2.51 -13.69 2.85
CA GLN A 90 -3.11 -14.03 1.57
C GLN A 90 -4.41 -13.24 1.41
N VAL A 91 -4.52 -12.53 0.29
CA VAL A 91 -5.71 -11.76 -0.10
C VAL A 91 -6.20 -12.20 -1.46
N ILE A 92 -7.50 -12.05 -1.71
CA ILE A 92 -8.13 -12.34 -3.00
C ILE A 92 -8.25 -11.03 -3.77
N GLY A 93 -7.86 -11.02 -5.04
CA GLY A 93 -7.99 -9.87 -5.93
C GLY A 93 -8.21 -10.29 -7.37
N GLU A 94 -8.41 -9.32 -8.25
CA GLU A 94 -8.62 -9.54 -9.67
C GLU A 94 -7.40 -10.23 -10.32
N THR A 95 -7.66 -11.23 -11.16
CA THR A 95 -6.63 -11.98 -11.89
C THR A 95 -5.78 -11.04 -12.75
N GLY A 96 -4.45 -11.25 -12.74
CA GLY A 96 -3.48 -10.47 -13.51
C GLY A 96 -2.92 -9.23 -12.79
N LYS A 97 -3.40 -8.89 -11.59
CA LYS A 97 -2.80 -7.82 -10.77
C LYS A 97 -1.55 -8.33 -10.07
N LYS A 98 -0.49 -7.50 -9.97
CA LYS A 98 0.80 -7.94 -9.41
C LYS A 98 0.91 -7.83 -7.89
N ARG A 99 0.29 -6.82 -7.27
CA ARG A 99 0.43 -6.55 -5.84
C ARG A 99 -0.86 -5.97 -5.28
N GLN A 100 -1.40 -6.64 -4.27
CA GLN A 100 -2.53 -6.13 -3.50
C GLN A 100 -2.00 -5.47 -2.23
N HIS A 101 -2.35 -4.21 -2.01
CA HIS A 101 -1.92 -3.46 -0.84
C HIS A 101 -2.97 -3.58 0.25
N GLN A 102 -2.52 -3.88 1.46
CA GLN A 102 -3.37 -3.85 2.63
C GLN A 102 -3.04 -2.59 3.43
N GLN A 103 -4.02 -1.71 3.59
CA GLN A 103 -3.87 -0.55 4.45
C GLN A 103 -3.81 -1.00 5.92
N ARG A 104 -2.68 -0.78 6.57
CA ARG A 104 -2.52 -1.06 8.00
C ARG A 104 -2.20 0.24 8.75
N SER A 105 -2.71 0.35 9.97
CA SER A 105 -2.21 1.33 10.93
C SER A 105 -0.88 0.76 11.44
N GLY A 106 0.24 1.40 11.11
CA GLY A 106 1.51 1.05 11.71
C GLY A 106 1.76 1.97 12.90
N ASP A 107 1.83 1.43 14.11
CA ASP A 107 2.46 2.15 15.21
C ASP A 107 3.96 2.20 14.91
N ARG A 108 4.48 3.42 14.76
CA ARG A 108 5.84 3.72 14.29
C ARG A 108 6.85 3.72 15.44
N GLU A 109 6.82 2.72 16.32
CA GLU A 109 7.99 2.49 17.19
C GLU A 109 9.10 1.86 16.34
N ASN A 110 9.90 2.72 15.73
CA ASN A 110 11.11 2.36 15.00
C ASN A 110 12.30 2.52 15.94
N ILE A 111 13.27 1.61 15.84
CA ILE A 111 14.59 1.80 16.43
C ILE A 111 15.48 2.37 15.32
N THR A 112 16.08 3.53 15.57
CA THR A 112 17.05 4.21 14.69
C THR A 112 18.47 3.83 15.08
#